data_AF-A0A9X8T4Z9-F1
#
_entry.id   AF-A0A9X8T4Z9-F1
#
_cell.length_a   1.000
_cell.length_b   1.000
_cell.length_c   1.000
_cell.angle_alpha   90.00
_cell.angle_beta   90.00
_cell.angle_gamma   90.00
#
_symmetry.space_group_name_H-M   'P 1'
#
loop_
_entity.id
_entity.type
_entity.pdbx_description
1 polymer ?
#
loop_
_entity_poly.entity_id
_entity_poly.type
_entity_poly.pdbx_seq_one_letter_code
_entity_poly.pdbx_strand_id
1 'polypeptide(L)'
;MDKQTILALKLKDYRDKNGLTQAQLAEQLEVSDKSISKWENGETYPSKRNMLAISEKLHFSLEALMIEETQVKTDYRKLSFKYTFYAYLAIFFVSMLILSSRYAANSLGDYNIEERLRAVLDMSLRSNCYAIPAAICIGLVFYYYIFPKQNVEDE
;
A
#
# COMPACT_ATOMS: atom_id res chain seq x y z
N MET A 1 -9.84 -10.51 -8.30
CA MET A 1 -11.27 -10.74 -8.61
C MET A 1 -11.87 -9.38 -8.86
N ASP A 2 -12.42 -9.14 -10.04
CA ASP A 2 -12.87 -7.80 -10.41
C ASP A 2 -14.16 -7.39 -9.67
N LYS A 3 -14.37 -6.09 -9.47
CA LYS A 3 -15.54 -5.54 -8.76
C LYS A 3 -16.85 -5.93 -9.45
N GLN A 4 -16.83 -5.99 -10.78
CA GLN A 4 -17.98 -6.41 -11.59
C GLN A 4 -18.35 -7.85 -11.27
N THR A 5 -17.37 -8.74 -11.13
CA THR A 5 -17.59 -10.16 -10.80
C THR A 5 -18.24 -10.35 -9.43
N ILE A 6 -17.80 -9.60 -8.42
CA ILE A 6 -18.32 -9.75 -7.05
C ILE A 6 -19.75 -9.22 -6.94
N LEU A 7 -20.02 -8.08 -7.56
CA LEU A 7 -21.38 -7.55 -7.66
C LEU A 7 -22.29 -8.52 -8.41
N ALA A 8 -21.84 -9.03 -9.57
CA ALA A 8 -22.58 -9.97 -10.40
C ALA A 8 -23.01 -11.21 -9.60
N LEU A 9 -22.08 -11.81 -8.86
CA LEU A 9 -22.35 -12.97 -8.02
C LEU A 9 -23.36 -12.66 -6.90
N LYS A 10 -23.21 -11.53 -6.21
CA LYS A 10 -24.14 -11.13 -5.14
C LYS A 10 -25.55 -10.85 -5.67
N LEU A 11 -25.65 -10.20 -6.82
CA LEU A 11 -26.93 -9.86 -7.43
C LEU A 11 -27.66 -11.12 -7.89
N LYS A 12 -26.93 -12.05 -8.51
CA LYS A 12 -27.44 -13.34 -8.94
C LYS A 12 -27.87 -14.22 -7.74
N ASP A 13 -27.06 -14.28 -6.69
CA ASP A 13 -27.36 -15.02 -5.46
C ASP A 13 -28.63 -14.47 -4.77
N TYR A 14 -28.80 -13.15 -4.70
CA TYR A 14 -30.03 -12.55 -4.19
C TYR A 14 -31.24 -12.93 -5.06
N ARG A 15 -31.10 -12.83 -6.39
CA ARG A 15 -32.16 -13.16 -7.33
C ARG A 15 -32.61 -14.62 -7.17
N ASP A 16 -31.66 -15.54 -7.09
CA ASP A 16 -31.93 -16.97 -6.96
C ASP A 16 -32.55 -17.31 -5.59
N LYS A 17 -32.08 -16.70 -4.50
CA LYS A 17 -32.65 -16.89 -3.14
C LYS A 17 -34.09 -16.41 -3.01
N ASN A 18 -34.47 -15.37 -3.75
CA ASN A 18 -35.80 -14.81 -3.74
C ASN A 18 -36.70 -15.34 -4.88
N GLY A 19 -36.20 -16.28 -5.69
CA GLY A 19 -36.96 -16.85 -6.81
C GLY A 19 -37.36 -15.83 -7.88
N LEU A 20 -36.56 -14.77 -8.05
CA LEU A 20 -36.86 -13.67 -8.95
C LEU A 20 -36.34 -13.94 -10.36
N THR A 21 -37.04 -13.42 -11.36
CA THR A 21 -36.52 -13.25 -12.72
C THR A 21 -35.71 -11.95 -12.83
N GLN A 22 -34.86 -11.84 -13.85
CA GLN A 22 -34.10 -10.60 -14.08
C GLN A 22 -35.03 -9.40 -14.29
N ALA A 23 -36.19 -9.60 -14.95
CA ALA A 23 -37.20 -8.57 -15.13
C ALA A 23 -37.84 -8.11 -13.80
N GLN A 24 -38.17 -9.04 -12.91
CA GLN A 24 -38.71 -8.71 -11.59
C GLN A 24 -37.70 -7.97 -10.71
N LEU A 25 -36.43 -8.37 -10.76
CA LEU A 25 -35.38 -7.65 -10.05
C LEU A 25 -35.16 -6.25 -10.65
N ALA A 26 -35.27 -6.11 -11.96
CA ALA A 26 -35.18 -4.82 -12.65
C ALA A 26 -36.31 -3.87 -12.24
N GLU A 27 -37.54 -4.39 -12.11
CA GLU A 27 -38.69 -3.64 -11.62
C GLU A 27 -38.49 -3.17 -10.17
N GLN A 28 -38.02 -4.06 -9.28
CA GLN A 28 -37.69 -3.68 -7.90
C GLN A 28 -36.65 -2.56 -7.84
N LEU A 29 -35.63 -2.63 -8.70
CA LEU A 29 -34.54 -1.66 -8.75
C LEU A 29 -34.82 -0.43 -9.62
N GLU A 30 -36.00 -0.35 -10.25
CA GLU A 30 -36.39 0.73 -11.16
C GLU A 30 -35.38 0.96 -12.31
N VAL A 31 -34.92 -0.15 -12.90
CA VAL A 31 -33.98 -0.17 -14.02
C VAL A 31 -34.47 -1.09 -15.13
N SER A 32 -33.80 -1.07 -16.28
CA SER A 32 -34.12 -2.01 -17.36
C SER A 32 -33.64 -3.42 -17.05
N ASP A 33 -34.38 -4.42 -17.51
CA ASP A 33 -33.99 -5.83 -17.53
C ASP A 33 -32.60 -6.06 -18.16
N LYS A 34 -32.30 -5.33 -19.24
CA LYS A 34 -30.98 -5.31 -19.89
C LYS A 34 -29.87 -4.84 -18.95
N SER A 35 -30.16 -3.89 -18.05
CA SER A 35 -29.18 -3.44 -17.06
C SER A 35 -28.83 -4.56 -16.09
N ILE A 36 -29.82 -5.28 -15.57
CA ILE A 36 -29.61 -6.42 -14.66
C ILE A 36 -28.81 -7.52 -15.35
N SER A 37 -29.17 -7.88 -16.59
CA SER A 37 -28.45 -8.89 -17.37
C SER A 37 -26.97 -8.55 -17.53
N LYS A 38 -26.66 -7.30 -17.92
CA LYS A 38 -25.28 -6.83 -18.05
C LYS A 38 -24.52 -6.82 -16.73
N TRP A 39 -25.18 -6.52 -15.61
CA TRP A 39 -24.54 -6.53 -14.28
C TRP A 39 -24.28 -7.96 -13.79
N GLU A 40 -25.21 -8.89 -13.99
CA GLU A 40 -25.05 -10.30 -13.63
C GLU A 40 -24.01 -11.02 -14.51
N ASN A 41 -23.79 -10.55 -15.74
CA ASN A 41 -22.74 -11.07 -16.63
C ASN A 41 -21.37 -10.39 -16.42
N GLY A 42 -21.31 -9.33 -15.61
CA GLY A 42 -20.08 -8.54 -15.42
C GLY A 42 -19.69 -7.67 -16.63
N GLU A 43 -20.58 -7.47 -17.60
CA GLU A 43 -20.32 -6.65 -18.80
C GLU A 43 -20.25 -5.15 -18.48
N THR A 44 -21.01 -4.70 -17.48
CA THR A 44 -21.02 -3.29 -17.06
C THR A 44 -21.14 -3.17 -15.55
N TYR A 45 -20.72 -2.04 -15.00
CA TYR A 45 -20.87 -1.72 -13.59
C TYR A 45 -22.00 -0.68 -13.39
N PRO A 46 -22.87 -0.81 -12.36
CA PRO A 46 -23.94 0.15 -12.12
C PRO A 46 -23.39 1.54 -11.78
N SER A 47 -24.14 2.58 -12.15
CA SER A 47 -23.83 3.95 -11.73
C SER A 47 -23.97 4.11 -10.21
N LYS A 48 -23.37 5.18 -9.65
CA LYS A 48 -23.48 5.50 -8.21
C LYS A 48 -24.93 5.53 -7.71
N ARG A 49 -25.86 6.07 -8.52
CA ARG A 49 -27.30 6.11 -8.20
C ARG A 49 -27.89 4.71 -8.09
N ASN A 50 -27.57 3.83 -9.04
CA ASN A 50 -28.08 2.46 -9.05
C ASN A 50 -27.45 1.61 -7.94
N MET A 51 -26.19 1.88 -7.58
CA MET A 51 -25.53 1.25 -6.43
C MET A 51 -26.23 1.59 -5.11
N LEU A 52 -26.64 2.85 -4.92
CA LEU A 52 -27.43 3.25 -3.76
C LEU A 52 -28.78 2.53 -3.73
N ALA A 53 -29.49 2.48 -4.86
CA ALA A 53 -30.75 1.74 -4.97
C ALA A 53 -30.58 0.25 -4.64
N ILE A 54 -29.49 -0.38 -5.10
CA ILE A 54 -29.16 -1.77 -4.77
C ILE A 54 -28.92 -1.92 -3.27
N SER A 55 -28.15 -1.02 -2.66
CA SER A 55 -27.87 -1.08 -1.22
C SER A 55 -29.12 -0.90 -0.37
N GLU A 56 -29.98 0.06 -0.73
CA GLU A 56 -31.22 0.35 -0.01
C GLU A 56 -32.25 -0.77 -0.15
N LYS A 57 -32.47 -1.27 -1.37
CA LYS A 57 -33.54 -2.24 -1.66
C LYS A 57 -33.16 -3.69 -1.38
N LEU A 58 -31.88 -4.06 -1.53
CA LEU A 58 -31.39 -5.42 -1.25
C LEU A 58 -30.70 -5.52 0.12
N HIS A 59 -30.65 -4.44 0.90
CA HIS A 59 -29.95 -4.35 2.19
C HIS A 59 -28.49 -4.79 2.14
N PHE A 60 -27.85 -4.65 0.98
CA PHE A 60 -26.44 -4.93 0.85
C PHE A 60 -25.63 -3.76 1.37
N SER A 61 -24.64 -4.03 2.23
CA SER A 61 -23.66 -3.01 2.62
C SER A 61 -22.97 -2.49 1.36
N LEU A 62 -23.19 -1.20 1.07
CA LEU A 62 -22.56 -0.51 -0.05
C LEU A 62 -21.03 -0.62 0.04
N GLU A 63 -20.50 -0.62 1.26
CA GLU A 63 -19.07 -0.78 1.58
C GLU A 63 -18.56 -2.20 1.26
N ALA A 64 -19.43 -3.21 1.37
CA ALA A 64 -19.12 -4.59 0.97
C ALA A 64 -19.30 -4.85 -0.55
N LEU A 65 -19.92 -3.92 -1.29
CA LEU A 65 -20.14 -3.99 -2.75
C LEU A 65 -19.13 -3.11 -3.49
N MET A 66 -18.94 -1.90 -2.98
CA MET A 66 -17.83 -1.02 -3.29
C MET A 66 -16.62 -1.59 -2.57
N ILE A 67 -16.01 -2.60 -3.16
CA ILE A 67 -14.56 -2.73 -3.07
C ILE A 67 -14.02 -1.50 -3.81
N GLU A 68 -14.21 -0.31 -3.27
CA GLU A 68 -13.30 0.76 -3.58
C GLU A 68 -11.93 0.15 -3.31
N GLU A 69 -10.95 0.40 -4.19
CA GLU A 69 -9.59 0.26 -3.70
C GLU A 69 -9.52 1.33 -2.62
N THR A 70 -9.92 0.98 -1.39
CA THR A 70 -9.76 1.84 -0.25
C THR A 70 -8.31 2.22 -0.34
N GLN A 71 -8.04 3.51 -0.24
CA GLN A 71 -6.80 4.18 -0.60
C GLN A 71 -5.61 3.76 0.27
N VAL A 72 -5.54 2.50 0.71
CA VAL A 72 -4.46 1.94 1.50
C VAL A 72 -3.12 2.05 0.77
N LYS A 73 -3.11 2.06 -0.57
CA LYS A 73 -1.90 2.33 -1.37
C LYS A 73 -1.25 3.68 -1.03
N THR A 74 -2.03 4.71 -0.69
CA THR A 74 -1.49 6.04 -0.35
C THR A 74 -0.99 6.12 1.10
N ASP A 75 -1.65 5.42 2.01
CA ASP A 75 -1.25 5.41 3.42
C ASP A 75 0.01 4.56 3.65
N TYR A 76 0.13 3.41 2.98
CA TYR A 76 1.36 2.60 3.04
C TYR A 76 2.59 3.34 2.55
N ARG A 77 2.46 4.19 1.52
CA ARG A 77 3.57 5.01 1.01
C ARG A 77 4.05 5.98 2.07
N LYS A 78 3.14 6.76 2.69
CA LYS A 78 3.50 7.73 3.75
C LYS A 78 4.03 7.04 4.99
N LEU A 79 3.49 5.88 5.33
CA LEU A 79 3.90 5.08 6.48
C LEU A 79 5.31 4.47 6.26
N SER A 80 5.58 3.92 5.08
CA SER A 80 6.89 3.40 4.68
C SER A 80 7.99 4.48 4.74
N PHE A 81 7.72 5.69 4.23
CA PHE A 81 8.68 6.80 4.33
C PHE A 81 9.04 7.15 5.78
N LYS A 82 8.05 7.16 6.70
CA LYS A 82 8.31 7.42 8.13
C LYS A 82 9.23 6.36 8.73
N TYR A 83 8.94 5.08 8.51
CA TYR A 83 9.77 3.99 9.07
C TYR A 83 11.17 3.94 8.47
N THR A 84 11.33 4.20 7.17
CA THR A 84 12.65 4.32 6.53
C THR A 84 13.45 5.49 7.14
N PHE A 85 12.80 6.63 7.38
CA PHE A 85 13.43 7.77 8.04
C PHE A 85 13.86 7.48 9.48
N TYR A 86 12.98 6.84 10.29
CA TYR A 86 13.32 6.44 11.66
C TYR A 86 14.44 5.40 11.70
N ALA A 87 14.45 4.44 10.77
CA ALA A 87 15.53 3.46 10.66
C ALA A 87 16.87 4.14 10.36
N TYR A 88 16.90 5.12 9.45
CA TYR A 88 18.11 5.87 9.14
C TYR A 88 18.61 6.70 10.34
N LEU A 89 17.71 7.38 11.06
CA LEU A 89 18.05 8.09 12.29
C LEU A 89 18.62 7.14 13.35
N ALA A 90 17.99 5.98 13.57
CA ALA A 90 18.48 4.99 14.52
C ALA A 90 19.88 4.50 14.17
N ILE A 91 20.15 4.18 12.89
CA ILE A 91 21.47 3.78 12.42
C ILE A 91 22.50 4.89 12.65
N PHE A 92 22.16 6.15 12.37
CA PHE A 92 23.03 7.30 12.61
C PHE A 92 23.40 7.46 14.10
N PHE A 93 22.43 7.33 15.00
CA PHE A 93 22.72 7.42 16.44
C PHE A 93 23.54 6.24 16.94
N VAL A 94 23.28 5.02 16.45
CA VAL A 94 24.07 3.84 16.80
C VAL A 94 25.51 3.97 16.30
N SER A 95 25.73 4.45 15.08
CA SER A 95 27.09 4.65 14.55
C SER A 95 27.84 5.75 15.31
N MET A 96 27.15 6.82 15.71
CA MET A 96 27.71 7.90 16.54
C MET A 96 28.12 7.39 17.93
N LEU A 97 27.30 6.54 18.56
CA LEU A 97 27.61 5.91 19.85
C LEU A 97 28.80 4.94 19.76
N ILE A 98 28.90 4.16 18.68
CA ILE A 98 30.05 3.27 18.46
C ILE A 98 31.32 4.09 18.30
N LEU A 99 31.26 5.19 17.55
CA LEU A 99 32.40 6.07 17.31
C LEU A 99 32.84 6.80 18.58
N SER A 100 31.89 7.30 19.38
CA SER A 100 32.20 7.96 20.65
C SER A 100 32.78 6.99 21.68
N SER A 101 32.29 5.75 21.72
CA SER A 101 32.82 4.69 22.59
C SER A 101 34.24 4.28 22.18
N ARG A 102 34.50 4.16 20.87
CA ARG A 102 35.84 3.88 20.34
C ARG A 102 36.81 5.04 20.55
N TYR A 103 36.32 6.27 20.40
CA TYR A 103 37.09 7.46 20.69
C TYR A 103 37.47 7.52 22.17
N ALA A 104 36.54 7.28 23.09
CA ALA A 104 36.81 7.25 24.53
C ALA A 104 37.84 6.15 24.89
N ALA A 105 37.75 4.97 24.27
CA ALA A 105 38.71 3.88 24.46
C ALA A 105 40.12 4.23 23.95
N ASN A 106 40.22 4.94 22.81
CA ASN A 106 41.49 5.32 22.21
C ASN A 106 42.06 6.65 22.76
N SER A 107 41.23 7.47 23.41
CA SER A 107 41.60 8.77 24.00
C SER A 107 42.35 8.64 25.33
N LEU A 108 42.68 7.42 25.76
CA LEU A 108 43.59 7.15 26.87
C LEU A 108 45.08 7.26 26.46
N GLY A 109 45.39 7.51 25.18
CA GLY A 109 46.72 7.88 24.69
C GLY A 109 46.74 9.31 24.16
N ASP A 110 47.81 10.04 24.43
CA ASP A 110 47.99 11.48 24.23
C ASP A 110 48.11 11.88 22.74
N TYR A 111 46.98 11.93 22.02
CA TYR A 111 46.93 12.26 20.58
C TYR A 111 46.60 13.74 20.32
N ASN A 112 47.27 14.35 19.31
CA ASN A 112 47.01 15.71 18.84
C ASN A 112 45.65 15.86 18.14
N ILE A 113 45.06 17.06 18.17
CA ILE A 113 43.71 17.35 17.64
C ILE A 113 43.56 16.98 16.15
N GLU A 114 44.59 17.20 15.33
CA GLU A 114 44.54 16.84 13.89
C GLU A 114 44.46 15.33 13.66
N GLU A 115 45.21 14.53 14.41
CA GLU A 115 45.18 13.06 14.30
C GLU A 115 43.84 12.51 14.78
N ARG A 116 43.27 13.13 15.82
CA ARG A 116 41.92 12.83 16.31
C ARG A 116 40.87 13.13 15.24
N LEU A 117 40.94 14.29 14.58
CA LEU A 117 40.01 14.67 13.52
C LEU A 117 40.10 13.72 12.32
N ARG A 118 41.32 13.38 11.89
CA ARG A 118 41.55 12.41 10.80
C ARG A 118 41.04 11.02 11.14
N ALA A 119 41.29 10.53 12.35
CA ALA A 119 40.79 9.22 12.78
C ALA A 119 39.25 9.17 12.82
N VAL A 120 38.60 10.22 13.35
CA VAL A 120 37.14 10.34 13.39
C VAL A 120 36.55 10.40 11.97
N LEU A 121 37.15 11.16 11.07
CA LEU A 121 36.72 11.26 9.67
C LEU A 121 36.90 9.94 8.91
N ASP A 122 38.05 9.30 9.03
CA ASP A 122 38.36 8.04 8.34
C ASP A 122 37.49 6.88 8.85
N MET A 123 37.20 6.85 10.16
CA MET A 123 36.23 5.92 10.73
C MET A 123 34.79 6.19 10.25
N SER A 124 34.38 7.45 10.18
CA SER A 124 33.03 7.84 9.71
C SER A 124 32.84 7.51 8.22
N LEU A 125 33.88 7.75 7.41
CA LEU A 125 33.87 7.42 5.98
C LEU A 125 33.78 5.90 5.78
N ARG A 126 34.55 5.11 6.52
CA ARG A 126 34.47 3.64 6.45
C ARG A 126 33.12 3.09 6.91
N SER A 127 32.52 3.60 7.99
CA SER A 127 31.21 3.12 8.42
C SER A 127 30.12 3.45 7.39
N ASN A 128 30.16 4.66 6.82
CA ASN A 128 29.20 5.07 5.79
C ASN A 128 29.41 4.30 4.48
N CYS A 129 30.64 3.90 4.13
CA CYS A 129 30.89 3.14 2.90
C CYS A 129 30.26 1.73 2.93
N TYR A 130 30.03 1.13 4.11
CA TYR A 130 29.30 -0.14 4.23
C TYR A 130 27.79 0.07 4.39
N ALA A 131 27.38 1.12 5.12
CA ALA A 131 25.97 1.40 5.38
C ALA A 131 25.21 1.87 4.15
N ILE A 132 25.83 2.71 3.29
CA ILE A 132 25.17 3.28 2.11
C ILE A 132 24.81 2.20 1.08
N PRO A 133 25.72 1.29 0.66
CA PRO A 133 25.36 0.21 -0.26
C PRO A 133 24.29 -0.73 0.30
N ALA A 134 24.38 -1.08 1.59
CA ALA A 134 23.37 -1.92 2.24
C ALA A 134 21.99 -1.25 2.26
N ALA A 135 21.92 0.05 2.56
CA ALA A 135 20.68 0.82 2.52
C ALA A 135 20.11 0.94 1.10
N ILE A 136 20.96 1.11 0.09
CA ILE A 136 20.55 1.12 -1.32
C ILE A 136 20.00 -0.25 -1.73
N CYS A 137 20.67 -1.35 -1.38
CA CYS A 137 20.20 -2.70 -1.66
C CYS A 137 18.83 -2.98 -1.03
N ILE A 138 18.66 -2.62 0.26
CA ILE A 138 17.37 -2.74 0.95
C ILE A 138 16.32 -1.86 0.25
N GLY A 139 16.64 -0.60 -0.05
CA GLY A 139 15.75 0.32 -0.74
C GLY A 139 15.30 -0.19 -2.11
N LEU A 140 16.22 -0.78 -2.89
CA LEU A 140 15.94 -1.38 -4.20
C LEU A 140 15.06 -2.64 -4.08
N VAL A 141 15.32 -3.49 -3.08
CA VAL A 141 14.48 -4.66 -2.80
C VAL A 141 13.07 -4.22 -2.44
N PHE A 142 12.91 -3.24 -1.55
CA PHE A 142 11.60 -2.68 -1.23
C PHE A 142 10.94 -2.05 -2.48
N TYR A 143 11.67 -1.24 -3.24
CA TYR A 143 11.17 -0.61 -4.47
C TYR A 143 10.65 -1.62 -5.50
N TYR A 144 11.36 -2.74 -5.70
CA TYR A 144 11.01 -3.70 -6.75
C TYR A 144 10.03 -4.78 -6.31
N TYR A 145 10.11 -5.22 -5.05
CA TYR A 145 9.33 -6.36 -4.55
C TYR A 145 8.13 -5.97 -3.69
N ILE A 146 8.19 -4.84 -2.98
CA ILE A 146 7.12 -4.42 -2.06
C ILE A 146 6.23 -3.35 -2.70
N PHE A 147 6.77 -2.47 -3.54
CA PHE A 147 5.94 -1.54 -4.32
C PHE A 147 5.47 -2.24 -5.61
N PRO A 148 4.17 -2.55 -5.77
CA PRO A 148 3.68 -3.09 -7.03
C PRO A 148 3.90 -2.04 -8.11
N LYS A 149 4.63 -2.40 -9.18
CA LYS A 149 4.62 -1.62 -10.43
C LYS A 149 3.15 -1.44 -10.80
N GLN A 150 2.64 -0.22 -10.77
CA GLN A 150 1.43 0.09 -11.52
C GLN A 150 1.80 -0.22 -12.97
N ASN A 151 1.30 -1.34 -13.49
CA ASN A 151 1.25 -1.55 -14.93
C ASN A 151 0.49 -0.35 -15.47
N VAL A 152 1.24 0.53 -16.12
CA VAL A 152 0.71 1.53 -17.04
C VAL A 152 0.29 0.72 -18.27
N GLU A 153 -0.82 0.01 -18.14
CA GLU A 153 -1.63 -0.44 -19.27
C GLU A 153 -2.85 0.46 -19.24
N ASP A 154 -2.77 1.56 -19.98
CA ASP A 154 -3.93 2.29 -20.51
C ASP A 154 -3.43 2.89 -21.85
N GLU A 155 -3.38 2.02 -22.87
CA GLU A 155 -3.58 2.40 -24.28
C GLU A 155 -5.03 2.82 -24.50
#